data_AF-A0A0X3UQL3-F1
#
_entry.id   AF-A0A0X3UQL3-F1
#
_cell.length_a   1.000
_cell.length_b   1.000
_cell.length_c   1.000
_cell.angle_alpha   90.00
_cell.angle_beta   90.00
_cell.angle_gamma   90.00
#
_symmetry.space_group_name_H-M   'P 1'
#
loop_
_entity.id
_entity.type
_entity.pdbx_description
1 polymer ?
#
loop_
_entity_poly.entity_id
_entity_poly.type
_entity_poly.pdbx_seq_one_letter_code
_entity_poly.pdbx_strand_id
1 'polypeptide(L)'
;MTATRGPDTFTLQGNFALTEDITSDGEDDDCKGRYDSGYDDIAEGTSVTVYGASGDVVATGELGDSTYDSYICTFDIAVPDVPKGEKFYKVEVSHRGTVQLSAEQAENGELVASLG
;
A
#
# COMPACT_ATOMS: atom_id res chain seq x y z
N MET A 1 34.66 -19.22 -0.45
CA MET A 1 33.72 -18.56 -1.38
C MET A 1 32.72 -17.82 -0.52
N THR A 2 32.88 -16.51 -0.34
CA THR A 2 31.92 -15.69 0.42
C THR A 2 30.77 -15.36 -0.52
N ALA A 3 29.60 -15.94 -0.29
CA ALA A 3 28.38 -15.50 -0.92
C ALA A 3 28.01 -14.15 -0.29
N THR A 4 28.07 -13.07 -1.07
CA THR A 4 27.47 -11.78 -0.69
C THR A 4 25.97 -12.00 -0.66
N ARG A 5 25.41 -12.29 0.51
CA ARG A 5 23.96 -12.26 0.72
C ARG A 5 23.54 -10.82 0.40
N GLY A 6 22.60 -10.63 -0.52
CA GLY A 6 22.01 -9.31 -0.77
C GLY A 6 21.47 -8.71 0.53
N PRO A 7 21.12 -7.41 0.56
CA PRO A 7 20.44 -6.85 1.71
C PRO A 7 19.24 -7.72 2.06
N ASP A 8 19.04 -8.01 3.34
CA ASP A 8 17.87 -8.77 3.78
C ASP A 8 16.61 -7.96 3.43
N THR A 9 15.65 -8.59 2.77
CA THR A 9 14.38 -7.98 2.37
C THR A 9 13.19 -8.61 3.09
N PHE A 10 12.05 -7.93 3.05
CA PHE A 10 10.75 -8.45 3.50
C PHE A 10 9.63 -7.96 2.57
N THR A 11 8.45 -8.57 2.70
CA THR A 11 7.23 -8.08 2.05
C THR A 11 6.47 -7.21 3.04
N LEU A 12 6.35 -5.91 2.72
CA LEU A 12 5.54 -4.99 3.50
C LEU A 12 4.07 -5.26 3.15
N GLN A 13 3.29 -5.60 4.18
CA GLN A 13 1.87 -5.93 4.06
C GLN A 13 1.01 -4.95 4.85
N GLY A 14 -0.26 -4.85 4.46
CA GLY A 14 -1.28 -4.12 5.20
C GLY A 14 -2.52 -3.85 4.37
N ASN A 15 -3.28 -2.84 4.77
CA ASN A 15 -4.56 -2.52 4.17
C ASN A 15 -4.68 -1.01 3.89
N PHE A 16 -5.33 -0.68 2.78
CA PHE A 16 -5.71 0.69 2.43
C PHE A 16 -7.23 0.79 2.31
N ALA A 17 -7.84 1.70 3.07
CA ALA A 17 -9.28 1.92 3.07
C ALA A 17 -9.63 3.23 2.35
N LEU A 18 -10.40 3.13 1.26
CA LEU A 18 -11.10 4.26 0.67
C LEU A 18 -12.50 4.35 1.31
N THR A 19 -12.88 5.50 1.85
CA THR A 19 -14.14 5.68 2.60
C THR A 19 -15.13 6.65 1.96
N GLU A 20 -14.70 7.40 0.92
CA GLU A 20 -15.55 8.33 0.18
C GLU A 20 -15.54 8.02 -1.31
N ASP A 21 -16.62 8.40 -2.00
CA ASP A 21 -16.76 8.32 -3.45
C ASP A 21 -16.31 6.98 -4.06
N ILE A 22 -16.90 5.89 -3.56
CA ILE A 22 -16.63 4.52 -3.98
C ILE A 22 -17.65 4.08 -5.04
N THR A 23 -17.22 3.23 -5.96
CA THR A 23 -18.08 2.43 -6.83
C THR A 23 -17.76 0.95 -6.61
N SER A 24 -18.79 0.12 -6.43
CA SER A 24 -18.66 -1.35 -6.40
C SER A 24 -19.36 -1.93 -7.63
N ASP A 25 -18.74 -2.94 -8.25
CA ASP A 25 -19.31 -3.59 -9.44
C ASP A 25 -20.33 -4.68 -9.05
N GLY A 26 -20.41 -5.04 -7.76
CA GLY A 26 -21.54 -5.74 -7.14
C GLY A 26 -21.63 -7.25 -7.43
N GLU A 27 -20.72 -7.77 -8.26
CA GLU A 27 -20.66 -9.20 -8.63
C GLU A 27 -19.58 -9.95 -7.83
N ASP A 28 -18.47 -9.29 -7.44
CA ASP A 28 -17.31 -9.92 -6.79
C ASP A 28 -16.91 -9.26 -5.44
N ASP A 29 -17.81 -8.47 -4.83
CA ASP A 29 -17.51 -7.60 -3.67
C ASP A 29 -16.32 -6.64 -3.90
N ASP A 30 -15.92 -6.45 -5.15
CA ASP A 30 -14.88 -5.55 -5.58
C ASP A 30 -15.33 -4.09 -5.54
N CYS A 31 -14.37 -3.19 -5.41
CA CYS A 31 -14.65 -1.77 -5.38
C CYS A 31 -13.43 -0.95 -5.78
N LYS A 32 -13.73 0.27 -6.22
CA LYS A 32 -12.75 1.26 -6.67
C LYS A 32 -13.25 2.66 -6.40
N GLY A 33 -12.36 3.63 -6.52
CA GLY A 33 -12.77 5.02 -6.55
C GLY A 33 -13.69 5.32 -7.73
N ARG A 34 -14.70 6.13 -7.46
CA ARG A 34 -15.73 6.51 -8.43
C ARG A 34 -15.11 7.33 -9.56
N TYR A 35 -15.59 7.11 -10.77
CA TYR A 35 -15.20 7.92 -11.91
C TYR A 35 -15.59 9.40 -11.71
N ASP A 36 -14.68 10.33 -12.01
CA ASP A 36 -14.87 11.78 -11.89
C ASP A 36 -15.12 12.29 -10.46
N SER A 37 -14.77 11.51 -9.43
CA SER A 37 -14.81 11.95 -8.03
C SER A 37 -13.49 12.50 -7.51
N GLY A 38 -12.43 12.42 -8.32
CA GLY A 38 -11.07 12.64 -7.84
C GLY A 38 -10.61 11.53 -6.91
N TYR A 39 -11.09 10.29 -7.08
CA TYR A 39 -10.49 9.05 -6.55
C TYR A 39 -10.36 7.98 -7.66
N ASP A 40 -10.53 8.36 -8.92
CA ASP A 40 -10.53 7.50 -10.10
C ASP A 40 -9.17 6.80 -10.37
N ASP A 41 -8.10 7.27 -9.73
CA ASP A 41 -6.77 6.67 -9.67
C ASP A 41 -6.63 5.56 -8.62
N ILE A 42 -7.67 5.27 -7.84
CA ILE A 42 -7.68 4.26 -6.78
C ILE A 42 -8.46 3.03 -7.26
N ALA A 43 -7.73 2.00 -7.65
CA ALA A 43 -8.25 0.69 -8.02
C ALA A 43 -7.21 -0.39 -7.72
N GLU A 44 -7.59 -1.66 -7.90
CA GLU A 44 -6.63 -2.76 -7.91
C GLU A 44 -5.55 -2.51 -8.97
N GLY A 45 -4.29 -2.80 -8.65
CA GLY A 45 -3.13 -2.46 -9.48
C GLY A 45 -2.62 -1.02 -9.33
N THR A 46 -3.28 -0.16 -8.55
CA THR A 46 -2.76 1.19 -8.25
C THR A 46 -1.40 1.10 -7.57
N SER A 47 -0.43 1.86 -8.06
CA SER A 47 0.95 1.80 -7.56
C SER A 47 1.07 2.21 -6.09
N VAL A 48 1.86 1.44 -5.35
CA VAL A 48 2.25 1.71 -3.97
C VAL A 48 3.76 1.91 -3.94
N THR A 49 4.21 3.07 -3.47
CA THR A 49 5.64 3.42 -3.39
C THR A 49 6.09 3.44 -1.95
N VAL A 50 7.18 2.73 -1.65
CA VAL A 50 7.80 2.70 -0.31
C VAL A 50 9.09 3.51 -0.34
N TYR A 51 9.20 4.44 0.59
CA TYR A 51 10.37 5.29 0.77
C TYR A 51 11.09 4.92 2.06
N GLY A 52 12.42 4.93 2.01
CA GLY A 52 13.29 4.79 3.17
C GLY A 52 13.38 6.07 4.00
N ALA A 53 14.16 6.04 5.09
CA ALA A 53 14.28 7.16 6.00
C ALA A 53 14.99 8.39 5.38
N SER A 54 15.78 8.18 4.33
CA SER A 54 16.41 9.23 3.52
C SER A 54 15.45 9.91 2.54
N GLY A 55 14.27 9.34 2.31
CA GLY A 55 13.32 9.79 1.30
C GLY A 55 13.54 9.20 -0.10
N ASP A 56 14.50 8.29 -0.26
CA ASP A 56 14.69 7.54 -1.50
C ASP A 56 13.61 6.46 -1.65
N VAL A 57 13.19 6.18 -2.88
CA VAL A 57 12.33 5.03 -3.19
C VAL A 57 13.13 3.75 -2.98
N VAL A 58 12.67 2.90 -2.07
CA VAL A 58 13.34 1.63 -1.73
C VAL A 58 12.64 0.41 -2.29
N ALA A 59 11.33 0.51 -2.56
CA ALA A 59 10.54 -0.54 -3.20
C ALA A 59 9.24 0.02 -3.79
N THR A 60 8.64 -0.74 -4.70
CA THR A 60 7.35 -0.43 -5.32
C THR A 60 6.51 -1.71 -5.43
N GLY A 61 5.21 -1.58 -5.19
CA GLY A 61 4.23 -2.63 -5.40
C GLY A 61 2.92 -2.02 -5.89
N GLU A 62 1.81 -2.69 -5.60
CA GLU A 62 0.49 -2.29 -6.06
C GLU A 62 -0.58 -2.64 -5.03
N LEU A 63 -1.74 -1.97 -5.11
CA LEU A 63 -2.94 -2.40 -4.42
C LEU A 63 -3.37 -3.75 -4.99
N GLY A 64 -3.58 -4.72 -4.13
CA GLY A 64 -4.13 -6.03 -4.47
C GLY A 64 -5.65 -6.01 -4.50
N ASP A 65 -6.23 -7.17 -4.22
CA ASP A 65 -7.68 -7.40 -4.21
C ASP A 65 -8.40 -6.38 -3.31
N SER A 66 -9.58 -5.98 -3.78
CA SER A 66 -10.47 -5.06 -3.09
C SER A 66 -11.63 -5.80 -2.42
N THR A 67 -12.17 -5.22 -1.34
CA THR A 67 -13.35 -5.72 -0.65
C THR A 67 -14.23 -4.55 -0.23
N TYR A 68 -15.47 -4.59 -0.67
CA TYR A 68 -16.52 -3.64 -0.33
C TYR A 68 -17.32 -4.14 0.87
N ASP A 69 -17.16 -3.49 2.01
CA ASP A 69 -17.98 -3.75 3.20
C ASP A 69 -18.40 -2.43 3.84
N SER A 70 -19.67 -2.34 4.24
CA SER A 70 -20.20 -1.24 5.05
C SER A 70 -19.86 0.17 4.52
N TYR A 71 -19.93 0.36 3.18
CA TYR A 71 -19.56 1.60 2.46
C TYR A 71 -18.08 1.97 2.50
N ILE A 72 -17.20 1.02 2.82
CA ILE A 72 -15.75 1.17 2.79
C ILE A 72 -15.20 0.21 1.74
N CYS A 73 -14.26 0.71 0.93
CA CYS A 73 -13.52 -0.10 -0.01
C CYS A 73 -12.12 -0.35 0.53
N THR A 74 -11.82 -1.60 0.89
CA THR A 74 -10.52 -1.97 1.46
C THR A 74 -9.71 -2.71 0.42
N PHE A 75 -8.46 -2.30 0.22
CA PHE A 75 -7.49 -2.94 -0.66
C PHE A 75 -6.40 -3.57 0.16
N ASP A 76 -5.99 -4.78 -0.22
CA ASP A 76 -4.77 -5.38 0.32
C ASP A 76 -3.53 -4.68 -0.25
N ILE A 77 -2.48 -4.57 0.57
CA ILE A 77 -1.18 -4.07 0.14
C ILE A 77 -0.15 -5.17 0.31
N ALA A 78 0.60 -5.43 -0.76
CA ALA A 78 1.78 -6.28 -0.72
C ALA A 78 2.90 -5.65 -1.55
N VAL A 79 3.93 -5.13 -0.88
CA VAL A 79 5.13 -4.61 -1.55
C VAL A 79 6.30 -5.57 -1.30
N PRO A 80 6.74 -6.34 -2.31
CA PRO A 80 7.88 -7.24 -2.16
C PRO A 80 9.20 -6.48 -2.11
N ASP A 81 10.26 -7.19 -1.72
CA ASP A 81 11.65 -6.74 -1.82
C ASP A 81 11.98 -5.43 -1.07
N VAL A 82 11.24 -5.10 -0.01
CA VAL A 82 11.54 -3.95 0.84
C VAL A 82 12.82 -4.23 1.63
N PRO A 83 13.88 -3.42 1.49
CA PRO A 83 15.13 -3.65 2.20
C PRO A 83 14.97 -3.37 3.69
N LYS A 84 15.49 -4.26 4.53
CA LYS A 84 15.58 -4.06 5.98
C LYS A 84 16.65 -3.03 6.34
N GLY A 85 16.55 -2.51 7.58
CA GLY A 85 17.57 -1.66 8.18
C GLY A 85 17.27 -0.16 8.13
N GLU A 86 16.12 0.24 7.57
CA GLU A 86 15.64 1.60 7.71
C GLU A 86 15.12 1.86 9.13
N LYS A 87 15.10 3.14 9.54
CA LYS A 87 14.53 3.53 10.85
C LYS A 87 13.00 3.56 10.83
N PHE A 88 12.46 3.97 9.70
CA PHE A 88 11.05 4.07 9.40
C PHE A 88 10.89 3.97 7.89
N TYR A 89 9.69 3.58 7.47
CA TYR A 89 9.29 3.57 6.08
C TYR A 89 8.15 4.56 5.88
N LYS A 90 8.07 5.16 4.70
CA LYS A 90 6.89 5.91 4.28
C LYS A 90 6.25 5.20 3.10
N VAL A 91 4.95 5.06 3.11
CA VAL A 91 4.19 4.40 2.04
C VAL A 91 3.26 5.41 1.41
N GLU A 92 3.37 5.57 0.10
CA GLU A 92 2.48 6.39 -0.74
C GLU A 92 1.64 5.49 -1.62
N VAL A 93 0.33 5.70 -1.64
CA VAL A 93 -0.58 5.06 -2.59
C VAL A 93 -0.94 6.08 -3.66
N SER A 94 -0.72 5.74 -4.92
CA SER A 94 -0.82 6.66 -6.06
C SER A 94 0.05 7.91 -5.84
N HIS A 95 -0.57 9.02 -5.46
CA HIS A 95 0.06 10.30 -5.11
C HIS A 95 -0.74 11.03 -4.01
N ARG A 96 -1.37 10.26 -3.11
CA ARG A 96 -2.36 10.73 -2.11
C ARG A 96 -1.75 11.10 -0.76
N GLY A 97 -0.43 11.25 -0.71
CA GLY A 97 0.34 11.49 0.51
C GLY A 97 0.91 10.20 1.09
N THR A 98 1.62 10.34 2.21
CA THR A 98 2.40 9.23 2.79
C THR A 98 1.97 8.87 4.20
N VAL A 99 1.92 7.57 4.49
CA VAL A 99 1.79 7.02 5.83
C VAL A 99 3.16 6.58 6.31
N GLN A 100 3.56 7.00 7.50
CA GLN A 100 4.83 6.60 8.09
C GLN A 100 4.64 5.43 9.06
N LEU A 101 5.50 4.43 8.96
CA LEU A 101 5.57 3.26 9.82
C LEU A 101 6.94 3.17 10.46
N SER A 102 7.03 2.71 11.71
CA SER A 102 8.31 2.25 12.24
C SER A 102 8.78 1.00 11.46
N ALA A 103 10.08 0.70 11.54
CA ALA A 103 10.60 -0.53 10.92
C ALA A 103 9.89 -1.80 11.44
N GLU A 104 9.63 -1.85 12.74
CA GLU A 104 8.91 -2.97 13.37
C GLU A 104 7.48 -3.11 12.82
N GLN A 105 6.75 -2.01 12.72
CA GLN A 105 5.38 -2.01 12.17
C GLN A 105 5.37 -2.46 10.70
N ALA A 106 6.31 -1.97 9.90
CA ALA A 106 6.42 -2.35 8.49
C ALA A 106 6.75 -3.85 8.34
N GLU A 107 7.70 -4.37 9.12
CA GLU A 107 8.10 -5.78 9.09
C GLU A 107 7.01 -6.73 9.61
N ASN A 108 6.17 -6.27 10.54
CA ASN A 108 5.04 -7.04 11.07
C ASN A 108 3.77 -7.00 10.20
N GLY A 109 3.77 -6.22 9.12
CA GLY A 109 2.59 -6.07 8.24
C GLY A 109 1.48 -5.20 8.85
N GLU A 110 1.85 -4.20 9.64
CA GLU A 110 0.90 -3.32 10.34
C GLU A 110 0.59 -2.03 9.56
N LEU A 111 0.79 -2.02 8.23
CA LEU A 111 0.40 -0.86 7.43
C LEU A 111 -1.12 -0.73 7.44
N VAL A 112 -1.60 0.41 7.95
CA VAL A 112 -2.99 0.82 7.82
C VAL A 112 -2.99 2.23 7.25
N ALA A 113 -3.58 2.38 6.07
CA ALA A 113 -3.76 3.67 5.41
C ALA A 113 -5.24 3.88 5.10
N SER A 114 -5.69 5.13 5.10
CA SER A 114 -7.05 5.47 4.73
C SER A 114 -7.12 6.78 3.97
N LEU A 115 -8.11 6.89 3.09
CA LEU A 115 -8.39 8.06 2.30
C LEU A 115 -9.91 8.26 2.23
N GLY A 116 -10.37 9.48 2.50
CA GLY A 116 -11.77 9.85 2.61
C GLY A 116 -11.88 11.35 2.63
#